data_AF-A0A388NZ44-F1
#
_entry.id   AF-A0A388NZ44-F1
#
_cell.length_a   1.000
_cell.length_b   1.000
_cell.length_c   1.000
_cell.angle_alpha   90.00
_cell.angle_beta   90.00
_cell.angle_gamma   90.00
#
_symmetry.space_group_name_H-M   'P 1'
#
loop_
_entity.id
_entity.type
_entity.pdbx_description
1 polymer ?
#
loop_
_entity_poly.entity_id
_entity_poly.type
_entity_poly.pdbx_seq_one_letter_code
_entity_poly.pdbx_strand_id
1 'polypeptide(L)'
;MKVWVIGRGGLLGNSVEKQCRYFAEIFSPSEKFAWSDSARLDNQITESCRQFSQVVVDSEWAIFWCAGKGTLSSTIEQMAAGNESFSRILKIGRAEFQP
;
A
#
# COMPACT_ATOMS: atom_id res chain seq x y z
N MET A 1 12.36 -8.12 -10.03
CA MET A 1 11.12 -7.99 -9.23
C MET A 1 11.12 -6.67 -8.48
N LYS A 2 9.96 -5.99 -8.42
CA LYS A 2 9.77 -4.74 -7.66
C LYS A 2 8.64 -4.87 -6.66
N VAL A 3 8.83 -4.41 -5.43
CA VAL A 3 7.88 -4.61 -4.34
C VAL A 3 7.47 -3.29 -3.71
N TRP A 4 6.16 -3.10 -3.52
CA TRP A 4 5.63 -2.00 -2.73
C TRP A 4 5.02 -2.52 -1.43
N VAL A 5 5.61 -2.13 -0.30
CA VAL A 5 5.07 -2.46 1.03
C VAL A 5 4.30 -1.26 1.60
N ILE A 6 2.99 -1.39 1.69
CA ILE A 6 2.09 -0.37 2.21
C ILE A 6 1.93 -0.60 3.70
N GLY A 7 2.10 0.44 4.53
CA GLY A 7 2.16 0.27 5.98
C GLY A 7 3.54 -0.20 6.50
N ARG A 8 4.61 0.00 5.72
CA ARG A 8 6.02 -0.30 6.10
C ARG A 8 6.53 0.30 7.42
N GLY A 9 5.83 1.30 7.95
CA GLY A 9 6.13 1.90 9.25
C GLY A 9 5.59 1.13 10.47
N GLY A 10 4.70 0.16 10.26
CA GLY A 10 4.19 -0.72 11.33
C GLY A 10 5.09 -1.95 11.55
N LEU A 11 4.81 -2.71 12.61
CA LEU A 11 5.60 -3.90 12.98
C LEU A 11 5.66 -4.93 11.84
N LEU A 12 4.50 -5.33 11.31
CA LEU A 12 4.42 -6.30 10.21
C LEU A 12 5.07 -5.75 8.94
N GLY A 13 4.69 -4.53 8.53
CA GLY A 13 5.21 -3.91 7.31
C GLY A 13 6.72 -3.73 7.33
N ASN A 14 7.31 -3.40 8.49
CA ASN A 14 8.76 -3.26 8.63
C ASN A 14 9.48 -4.60 8.42
N SER A 15 8.96 -5.68 9.01
CA SER A 15 9.52 -7.03 8.85
C SER A 15 9.36 -7.54 7.41
N VAL A 16 8.20 -7.32 6.79
CA VAL A 16 7.97 -7.66 5.38
C VAL A 16 8.95 -6.92 4.47
N GLU A 17 9.12 -5.61 4.65
CA GLU A 17 10.07 -4.83 3.85
C GLU A 17 11.51 -5.33 4.01
N LYS A 18 11.94 -5.64 5.23
CA LYS A 18 13.27 -6.23 5.49
C LYS A 18 13.46 -7.53 4.74
N GLN A 19 12.45 -8.40 4.72
CA GLN A 19 12.52 -9.67 4.01
C GLN A 19 12.51 -9.47 2.48
N CYS A 20 11.70 -8.55 1.97
CA CYS A 20 11.62 -8.26 0.53
C CYS A 20 12.93 -7.71 -0.04
N ARG A 21 13.71 -6.97 0.75
CA ARG A 21 15.03 -6.44 0.32
C ARG A 21 16.03 -7.53 -0.11
N TYR A 22 15.85 -8.78 0.31
CA TYR A 22 16.73 -9.87 -0.11
C TYR A 22 16.50 -10.32 -1.56
N PHE A 23 15.34 -10.03 -2.14
CA PHE A 23 14.96 -10.56 -3.47
C PHE A 23 14.31 -9.54 -4.41
N ALA A 24 14.02 -8.32 -3.94
CA ALA A 24 13.36 -7.29 -4.73
C ALA A 24 13.82 -5.88 -4.39
N GLU A 25 13.71 -4.98 -5.38
CA GLU A 25 13.84 -3.54 -5.16
C GLU A 25 12.56 -3.01 -4.47
N ILE A 26 12.72 -2.23 -3.39
CA ILE A 26 11.59 -1.68 -2.64
C ILE A 26 11.18 -0.34 -3.23
N PHE A 27 9.96 -0.27 -3.77
CA PHE A 27 9.33 1.00 -4.11
C PHE A 27 8.94 1.77 -2.84
N SER A 28 9.28 3.05 -2.84
CA SER A 28 8.96 3.99 -1.78
C SER A 28 8.34 5.24 -2.40
N PRO A 29 7.05 5.53 -2.17
CA PRO A 29 6.47 6.79 -2.62
C PRO A 29 7.17 7.97 -1.94
N SER A 30 7.11 9.13 -2.60
CA SER A 30 7.75 10.38 -2.14
C SER A 30 7.12 10.91 -0.84
N GLU A 31 5.84 10.63 -0.61
CA GLU A 31 5.11 11.06 0.58
C GLU A 31 4.65 9.91 1.47
N LYS A 32 4.56 10.18 2.77
CA LYS A 32 3.88 9.29 3.72
C LYS A 32 2.37 9.48 3.62
N PHE A 33 1.64 8.37 3.67
CA PHE A 33 0.19 8.37 3.68
C PHE A 33 -0.40 9.04 4.92
N ALA A 34 -1.26 10.03 4.69
CA ALA A 34 -2.00 10.77 5.69
C ALA A 34 -3.26 9.98 6.11
N TRP A 35 -3.07 8.87 6.83
CA TRP A 35 -4.14 7.93 7.20
C TRP A 35 -5.34 8.55 7.95
N SER A 36 -5.17 9.73 8.57
CA SER A 36 -6.21 10.45 9.30
C SER A 36 -6.98 11.47 8.45
N ASP A 37 -6.57 11.69 7.20
CA ASP A 37 -7.16 12.65 6.26
C ASP A 37 -7.54 11.90 4.98
N SER A 38 -8.82 11.56 4.84
CA SER A 38 -9.31 10.73 3.74
C SER A 38 -9.15 11.38 2.37
N ALA A 39 -9.36 12.69 2.26
CA ALA A 39 -9.21 13.41 0.99
C ALA A 39 -7.75 13.46 0.54
N ARG A 40 -6.82 13.71 1.48
CA ARG A 40 -5.40 13.67 1.18
C ARG A 40 -4.92 12.24 0.87
N LEU A 41 -5.41 11.26 1.61
CA LEU A 41 -5.08 9.85 1.40
C LEU A 41 -5.46 9.37 -0.01
N ASP A 42 -6.63 9.77 -0.52
CA ASP A 42 -7.06 9.40 -1.88
C ASP A 42 -6.10 9.90 -2.96
N ASN A 43 -5.70 11.17 -2.87
CA ASN A 43 -4.74 11.75 -3.80
C ASN A 43 -3.38 11.06 -3.71
N GLN A 44 -2.93 10.73 -2.49
CA GLN A 44 -1.66 10.05 -2.27
C GLN A 44 -1.67 8.60 -2.78
N ILE A 45 -2.76 7.86 -2.60
CA ILE A 45 -2.91 6.49 -3.13
C ILE A 45 -2.91 6.54 -4.66
N THR A 46 -3.69 7.46 -5.26
CA THR A 46 -3.78 7.62 -6.72
C THR A 46 -2.41 7.91 -7.33
N GLU A 47 -1.72 8.91 -6.81
CA GLU A 47 -0.39 9.29 -7.31
C GLU A 47 0.63 8.18 -7.08
N SER A 48 0.59 7.47 -5.95
CA SER A 48 1.52 6.37 -5.68
C SER A 48 1.27 5.17 -6.58
N CYS A 49 0.00 4.84 -6.90
CA CYS A 49 -0.33 3.80 -7.87
C CYS A 49 0.18 4.18 -9.27
N ARG A 50 -0.01 5.43 -9.71
CA ARG A 50 0.50 5.95 -10.98
C ARG A 50 2.03 5.90 -11.04
N GLN A 51 2.72 6.30 -9.98
CA GLN A 51 4.18 6.21 -9.89
C GLN A 51 4.65 4.76 -9.92
N PHE A 52 3.97 3.87 -9.20
CA PHE A 52 4.33 2.45 -9.16
C PHE A 52 4.12 1.79 -10.53
N SER A 53 3.00 2.04 -11.22
CA SER A 53 2.73 1.47 -12.55
C SER A 53 3.80 1.86 -13.57
N GLN A 54 4.25 3.11 -13.55
CA GLN A 54 5.31 3.60 -14.43
C GLN A 54 6.66 2.90 -14.24
N VAL A 55 6.96 2.39 -13.04
CA VAL A 55 8.26 1.76 -12.73
C VAL A 55 8.23 0.23 -12.77
N VAL A 56 7.07 -0.38 -13.03
CA VAL A 56 6.92 -1.85 -13.08
C VAL A 56 6.43 -2.40 -14.42
N VAL A 57 6.35 -1.56 -15.47
CA VAL A 57 5.85 -1.93 -16.81
C VAL A 57 6.46 -3.24 -17.33
N ASP A 58 7.79 -3.40 -17.21
CA ASP A 58 8.53 -4.55 -17.74
C ASP A 58 9.11 -5.44 -16.62
N SER A 59 8.51 -5.45 -15.43
CA SER A 59 9.05 -6.18 -14.28
C SER A 59 7.98 -6.90 -13.49
N GLU A 60 8.28 -8.12 -13.04
CA GLU A 60 7.46 -8.78 -12.03
C GLU A 60 7.33 -7.90 -10.80
N TRP A 61 6.11 -7.76 -10.28
CA TRP A 61 5.84 -6.88 -9.15
C TRP A 61 4.88 -7.50 -8.14
N ALA A 62 4.97 -7.01 -6.90
CA ALA A 62 4.01 -7.35 -5.85
C ALA A 62 3.72 -6.12 -4.97
N ILE A 63 2.48 -6.03 -4.50
CA ILE A 63 2.07 -5.05 -3.49
C ILE A 63 1.69 -5.83 -2.23
N PHE A 64 2.37 -5.54 -1.13
CA PHE A 64 2.02 -6.07 0.20
C PHE A 64 1.25 -5.02 0.98
N TRP A 65 -0.01 -5.32 1.29
CA TRP A 65 -0.83 -4.49 2.17
C TRP A 65 -0.59 -4.87 3.63
N CYS A 66 0.15 -4.04 4.35
CA CYS A 66 0.40 -4.15 5.79
C CYS A 66 -0.15 -2.93 6.55
N ALA A 67 -0.98 -2.10 5.90
CA ALA A 67 -1.63 -0.95 6.51
C ALA A 67 -2.94 -1.38 7.19
N GLY A 68 -2.83 -1.71 8.48
CA GLY A 68 -3.97 -2.03 9.31
C GLY A 68 -3.68 -1.65 10.75
N LYS A 69 -4.67 -1.05 11.42
CA LYS A 69 -4.68 -0.87 12.88
C LYS A 69 -5.48 -1.95 13.61
N GLY A 70 -6.10 -2.87 12.85
CA GLY A 70 -6.85 -3.99 13.39
C GLY A 70 -5.96 -4.87 14.25
N THR A 71 -6.27 -4.96 15.53
CA THR A 71 -5.72 -5.92 16.47
C THR A 71 -6.75 -7.02 16.73
N LEU A 72 -6.34 -8.09 17.43
CA LEU A 72 -7.29 -9.12 17.91
C LEU A 72 -8.37 -8.56 18.85
N SER A 73 -8.22 -7.31 19.32
CA SER A 73 -9.17 -6.62 20.19
C SER A 73 -9.97 -5.52 19.47
N SER A 74 -9.80 -5.35 18.15
CA SER A 74 -10.53 -4.33 17.40
C SER A 74 -11.99 -4.72 17.21
N THR A 75 -12.88 -3.74 17.32
CA THR A 75 -14.31 -3.95 17.01
C THR A 75 -14.55 -3.96 15.51
N ILE A 76 -15.72 -4.44 15.10
CA ILE A 76 -16.13 -4.48 13.69
C ILE A 76 -16.14 -3.06 13.10
N GLU A 77 -16.60 -2.06 13.86
CA GLU A 77 -16.64 -0.66 13.46
C GLU A 77 -15.23 -0.09 13.28
N GLN A 78 -14.30 -0.45 14.16
CA GLN A 78 -12.89 -0.06 14.05
C GLN A 78 -12.20 -0.70 12.84
N MET A 79 -12.63 -1.90 12.46
CA MET A 79 -12.17 -2.57 11.23
C MET A 79 -12.79 -1.98 9.96
N ALA A 80 -14.05 -1.55 10.01
CA ALA A 80 -14.78 -1.02 8.85
C ALA A 80 -14.09 0.21 8.24
N ALA A 81 -13.59 1.14 9.06
CA ALA A 81 -12.83 2.30 8.59
C ALA A 81 -11.53 1.91 7.88
N GLY A 82 -10.87 0.82 8.32
CA GLY A 82 -9.67 0.28 7.66
C GLY A 82 -9.98 -0.36 6.30
N ASN A 83 -11.13 -1.01 6.18
CA ASN A 83 -11.55 -1.70 4.94
C ASN A 83 -11.83 -0.72 3.79
N GLU A 84 -12.19 0.54 4.07
CA GLU A 84 -12.35 1.55 3.03
C GLU A 84 -11.03 1.85 2.31
N SER A 85 -9.94 1.99 3.07
CA SER A 85 -8.62 2.31 2.50
C SER A 85 -8.11 1.17 1.61
N PHE A 86 -8.34 -0.07 2.04
CA PHE A 86 -8.02 -1.26 1.24
C PHE A 86 -8.89 -1.35 -0.02
N SER A 87 -10.20 -1.07 0.09
CA SER A 87 -11.09 -1.09 -1.07
C SER A 87 -10.71 -0.03 -2.12
N ARG A 88 -10.26 1.15 -1.67
CA ARG A 88 -9.78 2.23 -2.54
C ARG A 88 -8.54 1.81 -3.30
N ILE A 89 -7.55 1.19 -2.65
CA ILE A 89 -6.34 0.77 -3.35
C ILE A 89 -6.60 -0.32 -4.40
N LEU A 90 -7.52 -1.24 -4.12
CA LEU A 90 -7.93 -2.26 -5.08
C LEU A 90 -8.65 -1.66 -6.29
N LYS A 91 -9.44 -0.59 -6.08
CA LYS A 91 -10.15 0.11 -7.15
C LYS A 91 -9.18 0.88 -8.04
N ILE A 92 -8.29 1.68 -7.44
CA ILE A 92 -7.32 2.50 -8.16
C ILE A 92 -6.29 1.62 -8.85
N GLY A 93 -5.74 0.63 -8.16
CA GLY A 93 -4.79 -0.31 -8.75
C GLY A 93 -5.36 -1.02 -9.98
N ARG A 94 -6.65 -1.39 -9.97
CA ARG A 94 -7.27 -1.96 -11.16
C ARG A 94 -7.30 -1.03 -12.37
N ALA A 95 -7.43 0.28 -12.16
CA ALA A 95 -7.40 1.25 -13.25
C ALA A 95 -5.97 1.51 -13.75
N GLU A 96 -4.98 1.53 -12.86
CA GLU A 96 -3.59 1.89 -13.17
C GLU A 96 -2.72 0.71 -13.66
N PHE A 97 -3.10 -0.53 -13.36
CA PHE A 97 -2.38 -1.75 -13.76
C PHE A 97 -3.08 -2.56 -14.86
N GLN A 98 -4.05 -1.96 -15.57
CA GLN A 98 -4.59 -2.57 -16.79
C GLN A 98 -3.54 -2.51 -17.92
N PRO A 99 -3.37 -3.59 -18.70
CA PRO A 99 -2.51 -3.59 -19.88
C PRO A 99 -3.03 -2.65 -20.98
#